data_AF-A0A135WG41-F1
#
_entry.id   AF-A0A135WG41-F1
#
_cell.length_a   1.000
_cell.length_b   1.000
_cell.length_c   1.000
_cell.angle_alpha   90.00
_cell.angle_beta   90.00
_cell.angle_gamma   90.00
#
_symmetry.space_group_name_H-M   'P 1'
#
loop_
_entity.id
_entity.type
_entity.pdbx_description
1 polymer ?
#
loop_
_entity_poly.entity_id
_entity_poly.type
_entity_poly.pdbx_seq_one_letter_code
_entity_poly.pdbx_strand_id
1 'polypeptide(L)'
;MECYDFHQKEIEEKCKSNSIEYTKAKWGENDFYFKIKAQNIEQFNVVFPYAYANGSMNNFACLSLEKDVFSIGHRVFKRVWGEIKDTETPIITINDNTALLWVSYDGDGAVFISNDNRYSQLSLLTKTFPLNTNYSIWC
;
A
#
# COMPACT_ATOMS: atom_id res chain seq x y z
N MET A 1 17.11 -3.54 -3.19
CA MET A 1 17.80 -4.39 -2.18
C MET A 1 16.96 -5.64 -2.04
N GLU A 2 17.58 -6.83 -2.06
CA GLU A 2 16.98 -8.12 -2.44
C GLU A 2 15.57 -8.39 -1.87
N CYS A 3 14.57 -8.31 -2.73
CA CYS A 3 13.33 -9.04 -2.58
C CYS A 3 13.37 -10.11 -3.67
N TYR A 4 13.46 -11.38 -3.25
CA TYR A 4 13.73 -12.51 -4.12
C TYR A 4 12.73 -12.59 -5.29
N ASP A 5 13.25 -12.85 -6.50
CA ASP A 5 12.51 -13.16 -7.74
C ASP A 5 11.34 -14.15 -7.56
N PHE A 6 11.37 -14.96 -6.48
CA PHE A 6 10.35 -15.94 -6.14
C PHE A 6 8.98 -15.32 -5.81
N HIS A 7 8.93 -14.24 -5.02
CA HIS A 7 7.64 -13.63 -4.63
C HIS A 7 6.96 -12.92 -5.79
N GLN A 8 7.75 -12.38 -6.73
CA GLN A 8 7.21 -11.73 -7.91
C GLN A 8 6.51 -12.74 -8.84
N LYS A 9 7.13 -13.89 -9.11
CA LYS A 9 6.48 -14.91 -9.96
C LYS A 9 5.22 -15.46 -9.30
N GLU A 10 5.28 -15.72 -8.00
CA GLU A 10 4.14 -16.22 -7.24
C GLU A 10 2.95 -15.25 -7.28
N ILE A 11 3.17 -13.95 -7.00
CA ILE A 11 2.08 -12.96 -7.01
C ILE A 11 1.50 -12.79 -8.42
N GLU A 12 2.33 -12.86 -9.47
CA GLU A 12 1.88 -12.81 -10.86
C GLU A 12 1.00 -14.03 -11.22
N GLU A 13 1.39 -15.23 -10.79
CA GLU A 13 0.60 -16.45 -10.99
C GLU A 13 -0.72 -16.41 -10.23
N LYS A 14 -0.71 -15.92 -8.99
CA LYS A 14 -1.94 -15.69 -8.21
C LYS A 14 -2.86 -14.70 -8.89
N CYS A 15 -2.33 -13.59 -9.38
CA CYS A 15 -3.14 -12.60 -10.09
C CYS A 15 -3.76 -13.20 -11.36
N LYS A 16 -2.97 -13.91 -12.17
CA LYS A 16 -3.46 -14.58 -13.40
C LYS A 16 -4.54 -15.61 -13.11
N SER A 17 -4.30 -16.50 -12.14
CA SER A 17 -5.24 -17.57 -11.78
C SER A 17 -6.55 -17.06 -11.19
N ASN A 18 -6.57 -15.84 -10.64
CA ASN A 18 -7.75 -15.22 -10.04
C ASN A 18 -8.33 -14.06 -10.88
N SER A 19 -7.88 -13.91 -12.13
CA SER A 19 -8.31 -12.83 -13.05
C SER A 19 -8.18 -11.43 -12.42
N ILE A 20 -7.07 -11.19 -11.72
CA ILE A 20 -6.76 -9.92 -11.06
C ILE A 20 -5.88 -9.08 -11.98
N GLU A 21 -6.31 -7.85 -12.24
CA GLU A 21 -5.54 -6.88 -13.01
C GLU A 21 -4.33 -6.42 -12.19
N TYR A 22 -3.15 -6.43 -12.82
CA TYR A 22 -1.94 -5.90 -12.21
C TYR A 22 -1.06 -5.20 -13.24
N THR A 23 -0.31 -4.20 -12.77
CA THR A 23 0.74 -3.52 -13.51
C THR A 23 2.05 -3.70 -12.77
N LYS A 24 3.12 -3.98 -13.53
CA LYS A 24 4.47 -4.06 -12.97
C LYS A 24 5.43 -3.14 -13.72
N ALA A 25 6.37 -2.56 -13.00
CA ALA A 25 7.50 -1.85 -13.57
C ALA A 25 8.79 -2.31 -12.87
N LYS A 26 9.90 -2.38 -13.61
CA LYS A 26 11.22 -2.68 -13.06
C LYS A 26 12.13 -1.48 -13.30
N TRP A 27 12.86 -1.08 -12.27
CA TRP A 27 13.77 0.05 -12.26
C TRP A 27 15.14 -0.40 -11.77
N GLY A 28 16.15 -0.32 -12.64
CA GLY A 28 17.46 -0.87 -12.36
C GLY A 28 17.42 -2.38 -12.10
N GLU A 29 18.43 -2.89 -11.40
CA GLU A 29 18.54 -4.33 -11.15
C GLU A 29 17.58 -4.81 -10.06
N ASN A 30 17.27 -3.97 -9.07
CA ASN A 30 16.69 -4.38 -7.79
C ASN A 30 15.39 -3.67 -7.38
N ASP A 31 14.98 -2.61 -8.06
CA ASP A 31 13.75 -1.90 -7.70
C ASP A 31 12.63 -2.37 -8.63
N PHE A 32 11.49 -2.73 -8.06
CA PHE A 32 10.30 -3.06 -8.83
C PHE A 32 9.08 -2.46 -8.16
N TYR A 33 8.09 -2.17 -8.99
CA TYR A 33 6.79 -1.69 -8.57
C TYR A 33 5.74 -2.68 -9.02
N PHE A 34 4.79 -2.95 -8.13
CA PHE A 34 3.66 -3.83 -8.40
C PHE A 34 2.38 -3.13 -7.94
N LYS A 35 1.46 -2.91 -8.87
CA LYS A 35 0.14 -2.33 -8.62
C LYS A 35 -0.90 -3.39 -8.94
N ILE A 36 -1.78 -3.65 -8.00
CA ILE A 36 -2.82 -4.66 -8.11
C ILE A 36 -4.17 -3.98 -7.94
N LYS A 37 -5.14 -4.37 -8.76
CA LYS A 37 -6.52 -3.89 -8.66
C LYS A 37 -7.44 -5.05 -8.34
N ALA A 38 -7.70 -5.25 -7.05
CA ALA A 38 -8.72 -6.17 -6.58
C ALA A 38 -10.11 -5.53 -6.71
N GLN A 39 -11.07 -6.28 -7.24
CA GLN A 39 -12.44 -5.83 -7.51
C GLN A 39 -13.46 -6.31 -6.47
N ASN A 40 -13.11 -7.33 -5.70
CA ASN A 40 -13.99 -7.96 -4.70
C ASN A 40 -13.18 -8.52 -3.53
N ILE A 41 -13.89 -9.03 -2.51
CA ILE A 41 -13.29 -9.53 -1.27
C ILE A 41 -12.47 -10.80 -1.51
N GLU A 42 -12.88 -11.65 -2.45
CA GLU A 42 -12.16 -12.86 -2.80
C GLU A 42 -10.78 -12.53 -3.38
N GLN A 43 -10.73 -11.58 -4.33
CA GLN A 43 -9.47 -11.10 -4.90
C GLN A 43 -8.63 -10.35 -3.86
N PHE A 44 -9.26 -9.57 -2.98
CA PHE A 44 -8.56 -8.92 -1.87
C PHE A 44 -7.86 -9.95 -0.97
N ASN A 45 -8.56 -11.01 -0.57
CA ASN A 45 -8.00 -12.06 0.28
C ASN A 45 -6.84 -12.81 -0.38
N VAL A 46 -6.80 -12.89 -1.72
CA VAL A 46 -5.67 -13.46 -2.45
C VAL A 46 -4.44 -12.57 -2.37
N VAL A 47 -4.59 -11.24 -2.46
CA VAL A 47 -3.47 -10.31 -2.65
C VAL A 47 -2.98 -9.66 -1.36
N PHE A 48 -3.86 -9.51 -0.36
CA PHE A 48 -3.54 -8.85 0.90
C PHE A 48 -2.37 -9.51 1.65
N PRO A 49 -2.24 -10.84 1.74
CA PRO A 49 -1.08 -11.47 2.39
C PRO A 49 0.26 -11.03 1.76
N TYR A 50 0.30 -10.83 0.45
CA TYR A 50 1.50 -10.36 -0.25
C TYR A 50 1.79 -8.89 0.03
N ALA A 51 0.75 -8.04 0.06
CA ALA A 51 0.90 -6.64 0.43
C ALA A 51 1.41 -6.48 1.87
N TYR A 52 0.83 -7.25 2.80
CA TYR A 52 1.26 -7.30 4.19
C TYR A 52 2.72 -7.76 4.32
N ALA A 53 3.07 -8.91 3.72
CA ALA A 53 4.43 -9.45 3.76
C ALA A 53 5.46 -8.46 3.20
N ASN A 54 5.14 -7.74 2.12
CA ASN A 54 6.04 -6.72 1.58
C ASN A 54 6.24 -5.56 2.55
N GLY A 55 5.17 -5.04 3.16
CA GLY A 55 5.28 -4.03 4.21
C GLY A 55 6.18 -4.48 5.36
N SER A 56 5.97 -5.71 5.84
CA SER A 56 6.78 -6.33 6.89
C SER A 56 8.24 -6.56 6.52
N MET A 57 8.57 -6.68 5.23
CA MET A 57 9.94 -6.83 4.74
C MET A 57 10.61 -5.48 4.43
N ASN A 58 10.07 -4.39 4.99
CA ASN A 58 10.57 -3.04 4.79
C ASN A 58 10.39 -2.49 3.36
N ASN A 59 9.47 -3.05 2.59
CA ASN A 59 9.04 -2.49 1.31
C ASN A 59 7.86 -1.55 1.50
N PHE A 60 7.72 -0.59 0.58
CA PHE A 60 6.52 0.24 0.54
C PHE A 60 5.31 -0.57 0.06
N ALA A 61 4.32 -0.76 0.92
CA ALA A 61 3.07 -1.47 0.60
C ALA A 61 1.85 -0.68 1.08
N CYS A 62 1.06 -0.17 0.14
CA CYS A 62 -0.10 0.64 0.43
C CYS A 62 -1.33 0.18 -0.37
N LEU A 63 -2.50 0.31 0.23
CA LEU A 63 -3.78 -0.05 -0.35
C LEU A 63 -4.72 1.16 -0.30
N SER A 64 -5.50 1.36 -1.36
CA SER A 64 -6.62 2.29 -1.37
C SER A 64 -7.92 1.53 -1.54
N LEU A 65 -8.98 2.05 -0.92
CA LEU A 65 -10.32 1.50 -1.09
C LEU A 65 -11.06 2.24 -2.21
N GLU A 66 -11.80 1.50 -3.05
CA GLU A 66 -12.70 1.97 -4.13
C GLU A 66 -12.07 2.74 -5.29
N LYS A 67 -11.01 3.51 -5.05
CA LYS A 67 -10.41 4.41 -6.03
C LYS A 67 -8.97 4.04 -6.30
N ASP A 68 -8.62 4.03 -7.57
CA ASP A 68 -7.23 4.01 -7.98
C ASP A 68 -6.62 5.41 -7.82
N VAL A 69 -5.77 5.55 -6.81
CA VAL A 69 -5.12 6.81 -6.43
C VAL A 69 -3.60 6.75 -6.63
N PHE A 70 -3.11 5.64 -7.20
CA PHE A 70 -1.67 5.38 -7.35
C PHE A 70 -1.22 5.66 -8.78
N SER A 71 -0.20 6.50 -8.90
CA SER A 71 0.52 6.71 -10.15
C SER A 71 2.02 6.61 -9.93
N ILE A 72 2.78 6.52 -11.02
CA ILE A 72 4.24 6.62 -10.99
C ILE A 72 4.64 7.93 -11.65
N GLY A 73 5.63 8.60 -11.08
CA GLY A 73 6.25 9.75 -11.73
C GLY A 73 7.62 10.07 -11.15
N HIS A 74 8.39 10.86 -11.91
CA HIS A 74 9.69 11.34 -11.48
C HIS A 74 9.56 12.37 -10.36
N ARG A 75 10.41 12.23 -9.34
CA ARG A 75 10.51 13.16 -8.22
C ARG A 75 11.97 13.35 -7.84
N VAL A 76 12.31 14.60 -7.54
CA VAL A 76 13.64 15.00 -7.09
C VAL A 76 13.61 15.14 -5.57
N PHE A 77 14.37 14.31 -4.88
CA PHE A 77 14.50 14.32 -3.43
C PHE A 77 15.85 14.87 -3.02
N LYS A 78 15.83 15.76 -2.04
CA LYS A 78 17.04 16.12 -1.29
C LYS A 78 17.23 15.11 -0.17
N ARG A 79 18.27 14.29 -0.27
CA ARG A 79 18.66 13.34 0.79
C ARG A 79 19.46 14.05 1.88
N VAL A 80 19.66 13.34 2.98
CA VAL A 80 20.60 13.74 4.04
C VAL A 80 21.97 14.00 3.39
N TRP A 81 22.69 15.02 3.83
CA TRP A 81 23.97 15.49 3.27
C TRP A 81 23.89 16.25 1.93
N GLY A 82 22.69 16.58 1.45
CA GLY A 82 22.51 17.47 0.30
C GLY A 82 22.62 16.79 -1.06
N GLU A 83 22.77 15.46 -1.08
CA GLU A 83 22.65 14.67 -2.31
C GLU A 83 21.25 14.84 -2.90
N ILE A 84 21.20 15.09 -4.21
CA ILE A 84 19.96 15.16 -4.97
C ILE A 84 19.76 13.81 -5.65
N LYS A 85 18.66 13.13 -5.33
CA LYS A 85 18.23 11.92 -6.03
C LYS A 85 17.03 12.25 -6.90
N ASP A 86 17.21 12.13 -8.21
CA ASP A 86 16.11 12.07 -9.17
C ASP A 86 15.72 10.61 -9.38
N THR A 87 14.46 10.27 -9.15
CA THR A 87 13.98 8.88 -9.23
C THR A 87 12.50 8.80 -9.50
N GLU A 88 12.09 7.78 -10.25
CA GLU A 88 10.68 7.38 -10.31
C GLU A 88 10.22 6.96 -8.91
N THR A 89 9.02 7.41 -8.55
CA THR A 89 8.44 7.21 -7.22
C THR A 89 6.94 6.94 -7.34
N PRO A 90 6.39 6.04 -6.50
CA PRO A 90 4.96 5.97 -6.29
C PRO A 90 4.41 7.31 -5.79
N ILE A 91 3.41 7.83 -6.49
CA ILE A 91 2.70 9.05 -6.13
C ILE A 91 1.28 8.64 -5.75
N ILE A 92 0.84 9.10 -4.59
CA ILE A 92 -0.53 8.92 -4.12
C ILE A 92 -1.26 10.26 -4.24
N THR A 93 -2.36 10.28 -4.99
CA THR A 93 -3.21 11.48 -5.13
C THR A 93 -4.44 11.33 -4.26
N ILE A 94 -4.49 12.08 -3.16
CA ILE A 94 -5.62 12.06 -2.22
C ILE A 94 -6.67 13.06 -2.71
N ASN A 95 -7.78 12.56 -3.23
CA ASN A 95 -8.97 13.33 -3.64
C ASN A 95 -10.10 13.10 -2.63
N ASP A 96 -11.24 13.77 -2.78
CA ASP A 96 -12.37 13.63 -1.85
C ASP A 96 -12.77 12.16 -1.61
N ASN A 97 -13.02 11.81 -0.36
CA ASN A 97 -13.38 10.45 0.10
C ASN A 97 -12.36 9.37 -0.27
N THR A 98 -11.06 9.70 -0.20
CA THR A 98 -9.99 8.71 -0.35
C THR A 98 -9.63 8.15 1.02
N ALA A 99 -9.54 6.83 1.13
CA ALA A 99 -9.01 6.12 2.30
C ALA A 99 -7.84 5.23 1.86
N LEU A 100 -6.75 5.31 2.62
CA LEU A 100 -5.49 4.64 2.38
C LEU A 100 -5.07 3.88 3.63
N LEU A 101 -4.54 2.68 3.43
CA LEU A 101 -3.90 1.88 4.45
C LEU A 101 -2.46 1.61 4.01
N TRP A 102 -1.49 2.06 4.79
CA TRP A 102 -0.07 1.75 4.59
C TRP A 102 0.38 0.78 5.67
N VAL A 103 0.87 -0.39 5.26
CA VAL A 103 1.47 -1.37 6.20
C VAL A 103 2.82 -0.82 6.66
N SER A 104 3.00 -0.65 7.98
CA SER A 104 4.26 -0.13 8.50
C SER A 104 5.41 -1.09 8.23
N TYR A 105 6.60 -0.52 8.25
CA TYR A 105 7.85 -1.28 8.31
C TYR A 105 7.81 -2.28 9.47
N ASP A 106 8.42 -3.45 9.26
CA ASP A 106 8.37 -4.61 10.15
C ASP A 106 6.97 -5.20 10.45
N GLY A 107 5.89 -4.64 9.87
CA GLY A 107 4.52 -5.14 10.01
C GLY A 107 3.95 -4.98 11.43
N ASP A 108 4.56 -4.14 12.25
CA ASP A 108 4.17 -3.89 13.64
C ASP A 108 2.94 -2.98 13.78
N GLY A 109 2.45 -2.45 12.65
CA GLY A 109 1.31 -1.55 12.60
C GLY A 109 0.86 -1.24 11.17
N ALA A 110 -0.06 -0.29 11.10
CA ALA A 110 -0.50 0.29 9.85
C ALA A 110 -0.83 1.77 10.05
N VAL A 111 -0.53 2.58 9.04
CA VAL A 111 -0.90 3.99 8.99
C VAL A 111 -2.17 4.10 8.14
N PHE A 112 -3.23 4.64 8.73
CA PHE A 112 -4.45 4.98 8.03
C PHE A 112 -4.45 6.46 7.66
N ILE A 113 -4.66 6.77 6.38
CA ILE A 113 -4.70 8.15 5.87
C ILE A 113 -6.02 8.34 5.13
N SER A 114 -6.80 9.35 5.51
CA SER A 114 -8.03 9.69 4.81
C SER A 114 -8.37 11.17 4.93
N ASN A 115 -9.04 11.71 3.92
CA ASN A 115 -9.67 13.02 3.95
C ASN A 115 -11.20 12.94 4.08
N ASP A 116 -11.73 11.75 4.39
CA ASP A 116 -13.15 11.56 4.67
C ASP A 116 -13.47 12.03 6.10
N ASN A 117 -14.46 12.91 6.23
CA ASN A 117 -14.87 13.48 7.51
C ASN A 117 -15.30 12.41 8.53
N ARG A 118 -15.73 11.22 8.10
CA ARG A 118 -16.05 10.08 8.99
C ARG A 118 -14.84 9.63 9.82
N TYR A 119 -13.63 9.91 9.36
CA TYR A 119 -12.37 9.53 10.03
C TYR A 119 -11.60 10.74 10.59
N SER A 120 -12.21 11.93 10.58
CA SER A 120 -11.57 13.19 11.03
C SER A 120 -11.30 13.25 12.54
N GLN A 121 -11.99 12.43 13.33
CA GLN A 121 -11.88 12.39 14.79
C GLN A 121 -11.86 10.93 15.26
N LEU A 122 -11.07 10.64 16.30
CA LEU A 122 -11.00 9.31 16.91
C LEU A 122 -12.38 8.80 17.36
N SER A 123 -13.23 9.67 17.90
CA SER A 123 -14.59 9.35 18.34
C SER A 123 -15.55 8.97 17.19
N LEU A 124 -15.25 9.40 15.96
CA LEU A 124 -15.99 9.03 14.75
C LEU A 124 -15.43 7.74 14.15
N LEU A 125 -14.10 7.62 14.11
CA LEU A 125 -13.42 6.41 13.64
C LEU A 125 -13.80 5.17 14.46
N THR A 126 -13.82 5.25 15.79
CA THR A 126 -14.15 4.08 16.63
C THR A 126 -15.58 3.59 16.43
N LYS A 127 -16.50 4.44 15.94
CA LYS A 127 -17.87 4.03 15.59
C LYS A 127 -17.93 3.17 14.32
N THR A 128 -16.88 3.17 13.50
CA THR A 128 -16.83 2.35 12.29
C THR A 128 -16.25 0.96 12.54
N PHE A 129 -15.80 0.67 13.76
CA PHE A 129 -15.25 -0.64 14.10
C PHE A 129 -16.35 -1.71 14.15
N PRO A 130 -16.04 -2.97 13.76
CA PRO A 130 -16.95 -4.08 13.97
C PRO A 130 -17.39 -4.21 15.43
N LEU A 131 -18.60 -4.73 15.65
CA LEU A 131 -19.11 -5.06 16.97
C LEU A 131 -18.10 -5.93 17.75
N ASN A 132 -17.90 -5.64 19.03
CA ASN A 132 -16.95 -6.30 19.93
C ASN A 132 -15.46 -6.08 19.60
N THR A 133 -15.12 -5.06 18.81
CA THR A 133 -13.72 -4.67 18.61
C THR A 133 -13.14 -4.05 19.89
N ASN A 134 -12.11 -4.67 20.45
CA ASN A 134 -11.34 -4.09 21.55
C ASN A 134 -10.33 -3.07 20.99
N TYR A 135 -10.28 -1.88 21.57
CA TYR A 135 -9.29 -0.86 21.21
C TYR A 135 -8.81 -0.10 22.44
N SER A 136 -7.60 0.45 22.34
CA SER A 136 -7.03 1.36 23.33
C SER A 136 -6.51 2.60 22.60
N ILE A 137 -6.66 3.76 23.23
CA ILE A 137 -6.16 5.04 22.71
C ILE A 137 -5.03 5.47 23.62
N TRP A 138 -3.84 5.64 23.05
CA TRP A 138 -2.66 6.14 23.74
C TRP A 138 -2.42 7.56 23.24
N CYS A 139 -2.41 8.53 24.15
CA CYS A 139 -2.17 9.95 23.88
C CYS A 139 -0.78 10.35 24.36
#